data_AF-A0A2N0RCU1-F1
#
_entry.id   AF-A0A2N0RCU1-F1
#
_cell.length_a   1.000
_cell.length_b   1.000
_cell.length_c   1.000
_cell.angle_alpha   90.00
_cell.angle_beta   90.00
_cell.angle_gamma   90.00
#
_symmetry.space_group_name_H-M   'P 1'
#
loop_
_entity.id
_entity.type
_entity.pdbx_description
1 polymer ?
#
loop_
_entity_poly.entity_id
_entity_poly.type
_entity_poly.pdbx_seq_one_letter_code
_entity_poly.pdbx_strand_id
1 'polypeptide(L)'
;MISTIVFSLGVSDIFYLLVTFIIIYVSRYYYHYFTRLNPLPGPLPLPIVGNIHQKRGYEFNDWLMSLHKKYGDMFELSLAGQRTIFLCNTDLIENMNIPSTKTRYPFRRYIVSEGVKEYGIDGTGIINNIDPKSWKYNRQFFAQAMMTPSFNYQAVEMDE
;
A
#
# COMPACT_ATOMS: atom_id res chain seq x y z
N MET A 1 25.01 -36.07 -8.89
CA MET A 1 25.18 -35.34 -10.18
C MET A 1 25.06 -33.84 -10.00
N ILE A 2 23.99 -33.30 -9.39
CA ILE A 2 23.90 -31.86 -9.09
C ILE A 2 25.01 -31.42 -8.10
N SER A 3 25.29 -32.22 -7.07
CA SER A 3 26.36 -31.95 -6.10
C SER A 3 27.75 -31.86 -6.74
N THR A 4 28.03 -32.69 -7.75
CA THR A 4 29.32 -32.73 -8.43
C THR A 4 29.58 -31.49 -9.28
N ILE A 5 28.53 -30.89 -9.85
CA ILE A 5 28.59 -29.65 -10.64
C ILE A 5 28.80 -28.44 -9.73
N VAL A 6 28.12 -28.40 -8.57
CA VAL A 6 28.29 -27.30 -7.60
C VAL A 6 29.71 -27.28 -7.02
N PHE A 7 30.32 -28.45 -6.82
CA PHE A 7 31.69 -28.57 -6.32
C PHE A 7 32.79 -28.21 -7.34
N SER A 8 32.47 -28.10 -8.64
CA SER A 8 33.45 -27.75 -9.69
C SER A 8 33.46 -26.28 -10.09
N LEU A 9 32.63 -25.43 -9.48
CA LEU A 9 32.53 -24.01 -9.80
C LEU A 9 33.66 -23.24 -9.12
N GLY A 10 34.45 -22.51 -9.92
CA GLY A 10 35.40 -21.55 -9.38
C GLY A 10 34.72 -20.32 -8.78
N VAL A 11 35.43 -19.57 -7.94
CA VAL A 11 34.93 -18.31 -7.36
C VAL A 11 34.48 -17.33 -8.45
N SER A 12 35.21 -17.29 -9.57
CA SER A 12 34.88 -16.49 -10.76
C SER A 12 33.55 -16.91 -11.38
N ASP A 13 33.28 -18.21 -11.49
CA ASP A 13 32.05 -18.74 -12.09
C ASP A 13 30.83 -18.38 -11.22
N ILE A 14 30.98 -18.48 -9.90
CA ILE A 14 29.95 -18.06 -8.93
C ILE A 14 29.66 -16.55 -9.09
N PHE A 15 30.71 -15.73 -9.25
CA PHE A 15 30.55 -14.30 -9.47
C PHE A 15 29.81 -14.00 -10.77
N TYR A 16 30.18 -14.63 -11.89
CA TYR A 16 29.48 -14.44 -13.17
C TYR A 16 28.03 -14.89 -13.12
N LEU A 17 27.74 -16.01 -12.45
CA LEU A 17 26.37 -16.47 -12.25
C LEU A 17 25.57 -15.44 -11.44
N LEU A 18 26.11 -14.95 -10.33
CA LEU A 18 25.47 -13.93 -9.49
C LEU A 18 25.15 -12.67 -10.30
N VAL A 19 26.13 -12.14 -11.05
CA VAL A 19 25.92 -10.97 -11.91
C VAL A 19 24.85 -11.23 -12.95
N THR A 20 24.88 -12.40 -13.59
CA THR A 20 23.87 -12.80 -14.58
C THR A 20 22.47 -12.87 -13.97
N PHE A 21 22.32 -13.45 -12.77
CA PHE A 21 21.05 -13.49 -12.04
C PHE A 21 20.54 -12.08 -11.72
N ILE A 22 21.40 -11.17 -11.29
CA ILE A 22 21.03 -9.77 -11.01
C ILE A 22 20.54 -9.10 -12.31
N ILE A 23 21.26 -9.24 -13.42
CA ILE A 23 20.89 -8.63 -14.70
C ILE A 23 19.52 -9.15 -15.17
N ILE A 24 19.30 -10.47 -15.13
CA ILE A 24 18.02 -11.09 -15.51
C ILE A 24 16.89 -10.57 -14.61
N TYR A 25 17.13 -10.52 -13.29
CA TYR A 25 16.14 -10.05 -12.32
C TYR A 25 15.74 -8.59 -12.58
N VAL A 26 16.73 -7.71 -12.72
CA VAL A 26 16.52 -6.28 -12.98
C VAL A 26 15.83 -6.06 -14.33
N SER A 27 16.25 -6.79 -15.37
CA SER A 27 15.64 -6.69 -16.70
C SER A 27 14.17 -7.12 -16.68
N ARG A 28 13.86 -8.25 -16.01
CA ARG A 28 12.50 -8.73 -15.85
C ARG A 28 11.64 -7.73 -15.06
N TYR A 29 12.18 -7.16 -13.98
CA TYR A 29 11.48 -6.16 -13.18
C TYR A 29 11.09 -4.95 -14.04
N TYR A 30 12.03 -4.36 -14.78
CA TYR A 30 11.75 -3.19 -15.60
C TYR A 30 10.89 -3.52 -16.82
N TYR A 31 11.03 -4.70 -17.42
CA TYR A 31 10.11 -5.16 -18.46
C TYR A 31 8.66 -5.16 -17.96
N HIS A 32 8.39 -5.74 -16.80
CA HIS A 32 7.05 -5.73 -16.19
C HIS A 32 6.60 -4.32 -15.78
N TYR A 33 7.52 -3.48 -15.31
CA TYR A 33 7.21 -2.09 -15.00
C TYR A 33 6.74 -1.38 -16.27
N PHE A 34 7.54 -1.31 -17.34
CA PHE A 34 7.19 -0.54 -18.54
C PHE A 34 6.03 -1.11 -19.36
N THR A 35 5.73 -2.40 -19.24
CA THR A 35 4.59 -3.04 -19.94
C THR A 35 3.30 -3.07 -19.12
N ARG A 36 3.26 -2.42 -17.95
CA ARG A 36 2.09 -2.41 -17.06
C ARG A 36 0.88 -1.72 -17.70
N LEU A 37 -0.30 -2.22 -17.35
CA LEU A 37 -1.56 -1.58 -17.73
C LEU A 37 -1.77 -0.27 -16.98
N ASN A 38 -2.23 0.75 -17.70
CA ASN A 38 -2.56 2.08 -17.19
C ASN A 38 -1.41 2.70 -16.36
N PRO A 39 -0.23 2.96 -16.97
CA PRO A 39 0.87 3.59 -16.26
C PRO A 39 0.48 4.99 -15.83
N LEU A 40 0.73 5.33 -14.57
CA LEU A 40 0.57 6.68 -14.05
C LEU A 40 1.95 7.35 -13.94
N PRO A 41 2.00 8.69 -13.96
CA PRO A 41 3.24 9.40 -13.68
C PRO A 41 3.74 9.05 -12.27
N GLY A 42 5.06 9.00 -12.11
CA GLY A 42 5.67 8.68 -10.83
C GLY A 42 7.19 8.53 -10.95
N PRO A 43 7.90 8.54 -9.83
CA PRO A 43 9.33 8.32 -9.84
C PRO A 43 9.66 6.85 -10.14
N LEU A 44 10.76 6.61 -10.85
CA LEU A 44 11.20 5.26 -11.20
C LEU A 44 11.53 4.47 -9.92
N PRO A 45 10.88 3.33 -9.66
CA PRO A 45 11.16 2.51 -8.49
C PRO A 45 12.39 1.64 -8.70
N LEU A 46 13.15 1.40 -7.63
CA LEU A 46 14.18 0.37 -7.62
C LEU A 46 13.56 -1.01 -7.35
N PRO A 47 14.11 -2.10 -7.91
CA PRO A 47 13.73 -3.44 -7.51
C PRO A 47 13.85 -3.63 -5.99
N ILE A 48 12.95 -4.42 -5.39
CA ILE A 48 12.88 -4.75 -3.95
C ILE A 48 12.48 -3.55 -3.07
N VAL A 49 13.23 -2.45 -3.10
CA VAL A 49 13.05 -1.28 -2.22
C VAL A 49 11.91 -0.36 -2.68
N GLY A 50 11.61 -0.35 -3.98
CA GLY A 50 10.64 0.56 -4.57
C GLY A 50 11.12 2.01 -4.53
N ASN A 51 10.24 2.95 -4.19
CA ASN A 51 10.52 4.39 -4.12
C ASN A 51 10.94 4.88 -2.73
N ILE A 52 10.98 4.03 -1.70
CA ILE A 52 11.29 4.43 -0.31
C ILE A 52 12.68 5.11 -0.22
N HIS A 53 13.63 4.70 -1.04
CA HIS A 53 14.97 5.29 -1.10
C HIS A 53 14.97 6.79 -1.45
N GLN A 54 13.90 7.30 -2.08
CA GLN A 54 13.76 8.70 -2.51
C GLN A 54 13.27 9.63 -1.39
N LYS A 55 12.82 9.08 -0.26
CA LYS A 55 12.39 9.85 0.91
C LYS A 55 13.56 10.56 1.62
N ARG A 56 14.82 10.18 1.37
CA ARG A 56 15.99 10.53 2.21
C ARG A 56 16.02 12.02 2.59
N GLY A 57 15.89 12.31 3.88
CA GLY A 57 15.94 13.67 4.46
C GLY A 57 14.59 14.38 4.60
N TYR A 58 13.50 13.78 4.12
CA TYR A 58 12.14 14.32 4.24
C TYR A 58 11.29 13.51 5.23
N GLU A 59 10.39 14.21 5.91
CA GLU A 59 9.22 13.61 6.52
C GLU A 59 8.31 13.01 5.43
N PHE A 60 7.52 12.00 5.78
CA PHE A 60 6.73 11.25 4.79
C PHE A 60 5.74 12.15 4.04
N ASN A 61 5.09 13.08 4.76
CA ASN A 61 4.13 14.01 4.16
C ASN A 61 4.82 15.02 3.23
N ASP A 62 5.96 15.58 3.63
CA ASP A 62 6.72 16.52 2.80
C ASP A 62 7.20 15.85 1.50
N TRP A 63 7.62 14.59 1.60
CA TRP A 63 7.97 13.80 0.43
C TRP A 63 6.77 13.61 -0.50
N LEU A 64 5.60 13.23 0.01
CA LEU A 64 4.39 13.12 -0.80
C LEU A 64 3.94 14.45 -1.42
N MET A 65 4.05 15.56 -0.68
CA MET A 65 3.77 16.90 -1.21
C MET A 65 4.72 17.27 -2.34
N SER A 66 6.02 16.94 -2.21
CA SER A 66 7.00 17.18 -3.28
C SER A 66 6.68 16.38 -4.54
N LEU A 67 6.18 15.15 -4.37
CA LEU A 67 5.76 14.29 -5.47
C LEU A 67 4.48 14.80 -6.11
N HIS A 68 3.50 15.23 -5.33
CA HIS A 68 2.26 15.86 -5.82
C HIS A 68 2.59 17.10 -6.65
N LYS A 69 3.48 17.97 -6.16
CA LYS A 69 3.94 19.15 -6.93
C LYS A 69 4.61 18.79 -8.25
N LYS A 70 5.27 17.63 -8.34
CA LYS A 70 6.02 17.19 -9.53
C LYS A 70 5.16 16.40 -10.53
N TYR A 71 4.27 15.53 -10.04
CA TYR A 71 3.53 14.55 -10.84
C TYR A 71 2.03 14.86 -10.94
N GLY A 72 1.54 15.85 -10.19
CA GLY A 72 0.14 16.28 -10.19
C GLY A 72 -0.74 15.46 -9.24
N ASP A 73 -2.06 15.60 -9.42
CA ASP A 73 -3.07 15.09 -8.50
C ASP A 73 -3.22 13.56 -8.47
N MET A 74 -2.56 12.84 -9.37
CA MET A 74 -2.62 11.39 -9.42
C MET A 74 -1.27 10.85 -9.87
N PHE A 75 -0.61 10.11 -8.99
CA PHE A 75 0.70 9.52 -9.26
C PHE A 75 0.85 8.15 -8.61
N GLU A 76 1.82 7.36 -9.06
CA GLU A 76 2.10 6.05 -8.50
C GLU A 76 3.45 5.99 -7.80
N LEU A 77 3.50 5.18 -6.74
CA LEU A 77 4.70 4.81 -6.02
C LEU A 77 4.74 3.29 -5.86
N SER A 78 5.93 2.73 -5.87
CA SER A 78 6.20 1.38 -5.38
C SER A 78 6.63 1.46 -3.92
N LEU A 79 5.79 0.98 -3.01
CA LEU A 79 6.10 0.90 -1.58
C LEU A 79 6.22 -0.57 -1.20
N ALA A 80 7.38 -0.99 -0.69
CA ALA A 80 7.66 -2.38 -0.32
C ALA A 80 7.31 -3.40 -1.43
N GLY A 81 7.62 -3.06 -2.69
CA GLY A 81 7.34 -3.91 -3.85
C GLY A 81 5.88 -3.90 -4.34
N GLN A 82 4.98 -3.16 -3.68
CA GLN A 82 3.59 -3.02 -4.10
C GLN A 82 3.36 -1.69 -4.81
N ARG A 83 2.57 -1.72 -5.90
CA ARG A 83 2.14 -0.50 -6.61
C ARG A 83 1.03 0.18 -5.81
N THR A 84 1.30 1.38 -5.34
CA THR A 84 0.36 2.25 -4.63
C THR A 84 0.07 3.47 -5.49
N ILE A 85 -1.21 3.77 -5.69
CA ILE A 85 -1.65 4.95 -6.41
C ILE A 85 -2.05 6.00 -5.37
N PHE A 86 -1.43 7.17 -5.44
CA PHE A 86 -1.78 8.33 -4.65
C PHE A 86 -2.74 9.20 -5.44
N LEU A 87 -3.88 9.51 -4.81
CA LEU A 87 -4.93 10.34 -5.36
C LEU A 87 -5.09 11.57 -4.47
N CYS A 88 -4.86 12.74 -5.03
CA CYS A 88 -4.97 14.05 -4.37
C CYS A 88 -6.10 14.91 -4.97
N ASN A 89 -6.75 14.47 -6.06
CA ASN A 89 -7.87 15.18 -6.67
C ASN A 89 -9.14 15.04 -5.82
N THR A 90 -9.69 16.18 -5.37
CA THR A 90 -10.85 16.24 -4.47
C THR A 90 -12.10 15.63 -5.09
N ASP A 91 -12.38 15.91 -6.36
CA ASP A 91 -13.61 15.47 -7.03
C ASP A 91 -13.62 13.94 -7.17
N LEU A 92 -12.47 13.35 -7.51
CA LEU A 92 -12.34 11.89 -7.57
C LEU A 92 -12.44 11.25 -6.19
N ILE A 93 -11.83 11.87 -5.16
CA ILE A 93 -11.94 11.39 -3.77
C ILE A 93 -13.39 11.44 -3.30
N GLU A 94 -14.11 12.53 -3.57
CA GLU A 94 -15.52 12.67 -3.23
C GLU A 94 -16.36 11.58 -3.92
N ASN A 95 -16.16 11.40 -5.22
CA ASN A 95 -16.84 10.37 -6.01
C ASN A 95 -16.57 8.95 -5.49
N MET A 96 -15.37 8.67 -4.98
CA MET A 96 -15.02 7.39 -4.36
C MET A 96 -15.72 7.18 -3.00
N ASN A 97 -15.99 8.25 -2.27
CA ASN A 97 -16.52 8.21 -0.91
C ASN A 97 -18.04 8.42 -0.81
N ILE A 98 -18.75 8.42 -1.94
CA ILE A 98 -20.21 8.53 -1.95
C ILE A 98 -20.81 7.34 -1.16
N PRO A 99 -21.64 7.59 -0.13
CA PRO A 99 -22.31 6.55 0.63
C PRO A 99 -23.47 5.95 -0.19
N SER A 100 -23.12 5.13 -1.17
CA SER A 100 -24.05 4.48 -2.10
C SER A 100 -23.76 2.99 -2.17
N THR A 101 -24.80 2.17 -2.20
CA THR A 101 -24.68 0.73 -2.47
C THR A 101 -24.15 0.42 -3.87
N LYS A 102 -24.12 1.43 -4.76
CA LYS A 102 -23.61 1.36 -6.13
C LYS A 102 -22.16 1.87 -6.27
N THR A 103 -21.51 2.28 -5.18
CA THR A 103 -20.09 2.68 -5.25
C THR A 103 -19.23 1.53 -5.72
N ARG A 104 -18.22 1.82 -6.54
CA ARG A 104 -17.20 0.84 -6.94
C ARG A 104 -16.20 0.55 -5.82
N TYR A 105 -16.25 1.33 -4.73
CA TYR A 105 -15.34 1.25 -3.60
C TYR A 105 -16.08 1.02 -2.26
N PRO A 106 -16.87 -0.07 -2.13
CA PRO A 106 -17.71 -0.29 -0.95
C PRO A 106 -16.91 -0.63 0.31
N PHE A 107 -15.68 -1.12 0.14
CA PHE A 107 -14.77 -1.44 1.23
C PHE A 107 -13.47 -0.66 1.03
N ARG A 108 -13.05 0.06 2.06
CA ARG A 108 -11.70 0.58 2.15
C ARG A 108 -10.80 -0.59 2.53
N ARG A 109 -10.39 -1.35 1.52
CA ARG A 109 -9.51 -2.50 1.72
C ARG A 109 -8.18 -1.99 2.23
N TYR A 110 -8.02 -1.99 3.55
CA TYR A 110 -6.69 -1.90 4.13
C TYR A 110 -5.93 -3.14 3.67
N ILE A 111 -4.66 -2.95 3.32
CA ILE A 111 -3.78 -4.07 2.96
C ILE A 111 -3.65 -4.89 4.25
N VAL A 112 -4.44 -5.96 4.36
CA VAL A 112 -4.37 -6.86 5.50
C VAL A 112 -3.02 -7.57 5.38
N SER A 113 -2.04 -7.05 6.11
CA SER A 113 -0.73 -7.68 6.23
C SER A 113 -0.91 -9.10 6.78
N GLU A 114 0.01 -10.01 6.44
CA GLU A 114 -0.03 -11.36 6.99
C GLU A 114 -0.08 -11.36 8.52
N GLY A 115 0.60 -10.41 9.17
CA GLY A 115 0.53 -10.24 10.62
C GLY A 115 -0.90 -9.98 11.14
N VAL A 116 -1.70 -9.14 10.47
CA VAL A 116 -3.10 -8.89 10.91
C VAL A 116 -3.96 -10.15 10.84
N LYS A 117 -3.68 -11.04 9.88
CA LYS A 117 -4.33 -12.35 9.78
C LYS A 117 -3.85 -13.30 10.87
N GLU A 118 -2.55 -13.35 11.11
CA GLU A 118 -1.93 -14.23 12.11
C GLU A 118 -2.44 -13.92 13.52
N TYR A 119 -2.63 -12.65 13.86
CA TYR A 119 -3.24 -12.23 15.13
C TYR A 119 -4.76 -12.42 15.19
N GLY A 120 -5.40 -12.92 14.14
CA GLY A 120 -6.87 -13.11 14.10
C GLY A 120 -7.66 -11.80 14.12
N ILE A 121 -7.02 -10.68 13.76
CA ILE A 121 -7.64 -9.35 13.76
C ILE A 121 -8.36 -9.09 12.42
N ASP A 122 -8.02 -9.84 11.38
CA ASP A 122 -8.72 -9.84 10.09
C ASP A 122 -10.21 -10.19 10.28
N GLY A 123 -11.11 -9.35 9.78
CA GLY A 123 -12.56 -9.56 9.94
C GLY A 123 -13.15 -9.09 11.28
N THR A 124 -12.36 -8.47 12.16
CA THR A 124 -12.82 -7.98 13.47
C THR A 124 -12.92 -6.46 13.55
N GLY A 125 -13.79 -5.95 14.43
CA GLY A 125 -13.97 -4.52 14.66
C GLY A 125 -14.55 -3.78 13.44
N ILE A 126 -14.08 -2.55 13.21
CA ILE A 126 -14.49 -1.68 12.09
C ILE A 126 -13.36 -1.50 11.07
N ILE A 127 -12.12 -1.29 11.53
CA ILE A 127 -11.00 -0.88 10.67
C ILE A 127 -10.50 -2.03 9.79
N ASN A 128 -10.32 -3.23 10.38
CA ASN A 128 -9.77 -4.41 9.69
C ASN A 128 -10.86 -5.41 9.28
N ASN A 129 -12.14 -5.02 9.32
CA ASN A 129 -13.24 -5.93 9.08
C ASN A 129 -13.60 -5.98 7.60
N ILE A 130 -13.19 -7.08 6.96
CA ILE A 130 -13.43 -7.34 5.55
C ILE A 130 -14.80 -7.98 5.27
N ASP A 131 -15.50 -8.50 6.30
CA ASP A 131 -16.83 -9.07 6.12
C ASP A 131 -17.89 -7.94 6.13
N PRO A 132 -18.63 -7.72 5.02
CA PRO A 132 -19.59 -6.64 4.94
C PRO A 132 -20.69 -6.70 6.01
N LYS A 133 -21.12 -7.92 6.38
CA LYS A 133 -22.21 -8.11 7.35
C LYS A 133 -21.73 -7.81 8.77
N SER A 134 -20.63 -8.43 9.18
CA SER A 134 -19.96 -8.16 10.46
C SER A 134 -19.60 -6.68 10.60
N TRP A 135 -19.00 -6.07 9.57
CA TRP A 135 -18.64 -4.65 9.58
C TRP A 135 -19.85 -3.75 9.76
N LYS A 136 -20.97 -4.02 9.05
CA LYS A 136 -22.20 -3.23 9.17
C LYS A 136 -22.78 -3.31 10.58
N TYR A 137 -22.82 -4.51 11.17
CA TYR A 137 -23.29 -4.73 12.54
C TYR A 137 -22.42 -3.98 13.55
N ASN A 138 -21.09 -4.17 13.50
CA ASN A 138 -20.15 -3.50 14.39
C ASN A 138 -20.27 -1.98 14.23
N ARG A 139 -20.27 -1.46 13.00
CA ARG A 139 -20.41 -0.03 12.75
C ARG A 139 -21.71 0.54 13.33
N GLN A 140 -22.83 -0.19 13.22
CA GLN A 140 -24.10 0.25 13.80
C GLN A 140 -24.01 0.36 15.33
N PHE A 141 -23.45 -0.66 15.99
CA PHE A 141 -23.26 -0.66 17.44
C PHE A 141 -22.37 0.51 17.92
N PHE A 142 -21.19 0.67 17.30
CA PHE A 142 -20.27 1.76 17.65
C PHE A 142 -20.87 3.15 17.37
N ALA A 143 -21.57 3.32 16.25
CA ALA A 143 -22.22 4.59 15.93
C ALA A 143 -23.30 4.95 16.96
N GLN A 144 -24.08 3.97 17.43
CA GLN A 144 -25.08 4.19 18.47
C GLN A 144 -24.43 4.64 19.78
N ALA A 145 -23.32 4.02 20.19
CA ALA A 145 -22.59 4.40 21.40
C ALA A 145 -22.01 5.82 21.31
N MET A 146 -21.37 6.16 20.18
CA MET A 146 -20.77 7.49 19.98
C MET A 146 -21.81 8.61 19.85
N MET A 147 -23.02 8.31 19.38
CA MET A 147 -24.09 9.31 19.26
C MET A 147 -24.87 9.53 20.56
N THR A 148 -24.47 8.89 21.67
CA THR A 148 -25.11 9.14 22.97
C THR A 148 -24.78 10.55 23.48
N PRO A 149 -25.75 11.29 24.05
CA PRO A 149 -25.49 12.62 24.57
C PRO A 149 -24.38 12.64 25.63
N SER A 150 -24.32 11.62 26.50
CA SER A 150 -23.29 11.48 27.52
C SER A 150 -21.87 11.42 26.94
N PHE A 151 -21.70 10.71 25.81
CA PHE A 151 -20.41 10.63 25.13
C PHE A 151 -20.00 11.99 24.58
N ASN A 152 -20.94 12.74 23.97
CA ASN A 152 -20.65 14.07 23.44
C ASN A 152 -20.29 15.07 24.55
N TYR A 153 -20.98 15.06 25.69
CA TYR A 153 -20.65 15.94 26.81
C TYR A 153 -19.24 15.66 27.35
N GLN A 154 -18.91 14.38 27.56
CA GLN A 154 -17.58 13.98 28.01
C GLN A 154 -16.49 14.35 27.00
N ALA A 155 -16.77 14.22 25.70
CA ALA A 155 -15.81 14.60 24.66
C ALA A 155 -15.48 16.10 24.71
N VAL A 156 -16.49 16.96 24.89
CA VAL A 156 -16.30 18.41 25.00
C VAL A 156 -15.55 18.78 26.29
N GLU A 157 -15.90 18.18 27.43
CA GLU A 157 -15.22 18.42 28.71
C GLU A 157 -13.74 18.03 28.72
N MET A 158 -13.32 17.08 27.87
CA MET A 158 -11.91 16.67 27.77
C MET A 158 -11.08 17.53 26.81
N ASP A 159 -11.73 18.29 25.92
CA ASP A 159 -11.07 19.19 24.95
C ASP A 159 -10.85 20.61 25.52
N GLU A 160 -11.52 20.97 26.63
CA GLU A 160 -11.31 22.20 27.41
C GLU A 160 -10.20 22.05 28.48
#